data_AF-A0A0N4Y219-F1
#
_entry.id   AF-A0A0N4Y219-F1
#
_cell.length_a   1.000
_cell.length_b   1.000
_cell.length_c   1.000
_cell.angle_alpha   90.00
_cell.angle_beta   90.00
_cell.angle_gamma   90.00
#
_symmetry.space_group_name_H-M   'P 1'
#
loop_
_entity.id
_entity.type
_entity.pdbx_description
1 polymer ?
#
loop_
_entity_poly.entity_id
_entity_poly.type
_entity_poly.pdbx_seq_one_letter_code
_entity_poly.pdbx_strand_id
1 'polypeptide(L)'
;MVSGDEEEVFIPSGPIVVWMQRTDSYVENIRNLVLRVKHPSKFGENVQVIELTDSRNPLAQLSRVLRNVAENELVEFLSRVKLLLLDTTDVDIDDLLFIMRKMHLLAAFSFSDVRLTKKDWDLVLPELKRLNLRALDISREIPDHVFDKLNVELLKFSGSPGVKASVLKECRTTFITVQTLIAQDLDYTDEKDAEILIACIESKFPRLKTLVWDWSIVDPAVTVDKRSKEIIAKLLELFRKMELECFAIVAYTPCNDTKFASGELARFLSEAGLPSVQLLRFASKGLSEGQDNFTVITAGANCHSTSKIHSIYVEGRTSAPDLRYLMQLLDDATPPFSTATVVEFGGFNGEEVRRAFQDKKPRDTLEI
;
A
#
# COMPACT_ATOMS: atom_id res chain seq x y z
N MET A 1 2.94 1.78 66.44
CA MET A 1 4.00 1.31 65.54
C MET A 1 3.42 0.18 64.71
N VAL A 2 3.36 0.41 63.39
CA VAL A 2 3.17 -0.54 62.27
C VAL A 2 1.84 -1.34 62.30
N SER A 3 0.72 -0.92 61.68
CA SER A 3 0.40 -0.79 60.23
C SER A 3 0.78 -2.02 59.40
N GLY A 4 -0.15 -2.98 59.28
CA GLY A 4 -0.08 -4.09 58.33
C GLY A 4 -1.26 -3.97 57.38
N ASP A 5 -0.96 -3.46 56.18
CA ASP A 5 -1.90 -3.11 55.13
C ASP A 5 -2.64 -4.33 54.57
N GLU A 6 -3.89 -4.07 54.19
CA GLU A 6 -4.72 -4.93 53.35
C GLU A 6 -3.99 -5.21 52.03
N GLU A 7 -3.83 -6.49 51.67
CA GLU A 7 -3.40 -6.86 50.33
C GLU A 7 -4.47 -6.40 49.32
N GLU A 8 -4.23 -5.25 48.70
CA GLU A 8 -4.89 -4.88 47.46
C GLU A 8 -4.67 -6.00 46.44
N VAL A 9 -5.77 -6.65 46.03
CA VAL A 9 -5.80 -7.53 44.87
C VAL A 9 -5.49 -6.67 43.65
N PHE A 10 -4.22 -6.62 43.27
CA PHE A 10 -3.75 -5.99 42.05
C PHE A 10 -4.38 -6.72 40.85
N ILE A 11 -5.41 -6.13 40.25
CA ILE A 11 -5.90 -6.53 38.93
C ILE A 11 -4.90 -5.93 37.93
N PRO A 12 -4.03 -6.73 37.29
CA PRO A 12 -3.02 -6.17 36.41
C PRO A 12 -3.72 -5.60 35.17
N SER A 13 -3.46 -4.32 34.92
CA SER A 13 -3.63 -3.64 33.64
C SER A 13 -3.19 -4.54 32.47
N GLY A 14 -4.11 -4.84 31.56
CA GLY A 14 -3.91 -5.30 30.18
C GLY A 14 -2.85 -6.40 29.95
N PRO A 15 -3.23 -7.65 29.61
CA PRO A 15 -2.29 -8.77 29.44
C PRO A 15 -1.23 -8.60 28.33
N ILE A 16 -1.33 -7.57 27.47
CA ILE A 16 -0.47 -7.41 26.30
C ILE A 16 0.81 -6.63 26.63
N VAL A 17 0.72 -5.58 27.45
CA VAL A 17 1.90 -4.77 27.83
C VAL A 17 2.81 -5.56 28.78
N VAL A 18 2.21 -6.30 29.73
CA VAL A 18 2.94 -7.15 30.69
C VAL A 18 3.63 -8.35 30.00
N TRP A 19 3.09 -8.82 28.87
CA TRP A 19 3.72 -9.88 28.08
C TRP A 19 4.91 -9.36 27.25
N MET A 20 4.78 -8.18 26.65
CA MET A 20 5.81 -7.57 25.79
C MET A 20 7.08 -7.14 26.54
N GLN A 21 6.97 -6.73 27.81
CA GLN A 21 8.12 -6.26 28.59
C GLN A 21 8.92 -7.37 29.29
N ARG A 22 8.37 -8.59 29.46
CA ARG A 22 8.97 -9.62 30.33
C ARG A 22 9.71 -10.74 29.62
N THR A 23 9.65 -10.84 28.29
CA THR A 23 10.29 -11.94 27.56
C THR A 23 11.25 -11.43 26.50
N ASP A 24 12.52 -11.26 26.89
CA ASP A 24 13.68 -11.19 25.99
C ASP A 24 13.92 -12.53 25.26
N SER A 25 12.88 -13.13 24.65
CA SER A 25 12.96 -14.48 24.11
C SER A 25 11.88 -14.76 23.07
N TYR A 26 12.33 -15.08 21.85
CA TYR A 26 11.67 -15.91 20.84
C TYR A 26 10.17 -15.67 20.57
N VAL A 27 9.88 -14.92 19.51
CA VAL A 27 8.57 -14.96 18.83
C VAL A 27 8.45 -16.29 18.09
N GLU A 28 7.99 -17.33 18.78
CA GLU A 28 7.47 -18.52 18.11
C GLU A 28 6.09 -18.24 17.52
N ASN A 29 5.90 -18.72 16.30
CA ASN A 29 4.72 -18.56 15.48
C ASN A 29 3.51 -19.30 16.11
N ILE A 30 2.75 -18.61 16.96
CA ILE A 30 1.44 -19.09 17.40
C ILE A 30 0.50 -18.94 16.21
N ARG A 31 -0.06 -20.06 15.72
CA ARG A 31 -0.81 -20.14 14.46
C ARG A 31 -2.00 -19.18 14.33
N ASN A 32 -2.39 -18.43 15.36
CA ASN A 32 -3.53 -17.51 15.33
C ASN A 32 -3.37 -16.28 16.26
N LEU A 33 -2.16 -15.72 16.35
CA LEU A 33 -1.87 -14.42 16.97
C LEU A 33 -1.06 -13.59 15.95
N VAL A 34 -1.61 -12.50 15.40
CA VAL A 34 -1.01 -11.83 14.23
C VAL A 34 -0.65 -10.37 14.51
N LEU A 35 -0.15 -10.02 15.69
CA LEU A 35 0.71 -8.82 15.78
C LEU A 35 2.11 -9.26 15.35
N ARG A 36 2.33 -9.29 14.05
CA ARG A 36 3.61 -9.70 13.46
C ARG A 36 4.46 -8.45 13.26
N VAL A 37 5.34 -8.20 14.21
CA VAL A 37 6.50 -7.34 13.93
C VAL A 37 7.39 -8.16 13.01
N LYS A 38 7.54 -7.75 11.74
CA LYS A 38 8.35 -8.50 10.76
C LYS A 38 9.79 -8.70 11.25
N HIS A 39 10.28 -7.82 12.13
CA HIS A 39 11.57 -7.89 12.81
C HIS A 39 11.46 -7.53 14.31
N PRO A 40 11.10 -8.48 15.20
CA PRO A 40 10.84 -8.22 16.61
C PRO A 40 12.02 -7.59 17.38
N SER A 41 13.25 -7.90 16.96
CA SER A 41 14.48 -7.32 17.52
C SER A 41 14.64 -5.82 17.31
N LYS A 42 13.78 -5.21 16.48
CA LYS A 42 13.72 -3.77 16.21
C LYS A 42 12.48 -3.12 16.79
N PHE A 43 11.71 -3.85 17.61
CA PHE A 43 10.58 -3.30 18.33
C PHE A 43 11.07 -2.25 19.35
N GLY A 44 10.59 -1.02 19.23
CA GLY A 44 11.13 0.16 19.93
C GLY A 44 11.99 1.08 19.03
N GLU A 45 12.47 0.58 17.89
CA GLU A 45 13.08 1.38 16.84
C GLU A 45 11.98 1.89 15.88
N ASN A 46 11.48 3.11 16.11
CA ASN A 46 10.67 3.91 15.17
C ASN A 46 9.69 3.12 14.28
N VAL A 47 8.53 2.71 14.80
CA VAL A 47 7.44 2.18 13.96
C VAL A 47 6.96 3.28 13.02
N GLN A 48 7.07 3.03 11.71
CA GLN A 48 6.68 3.99 10.66
C GLN A 48 5.49 3.50 9.84
N VAL A 49 5.20 2.20 9.86
CA VAL A 49 4.14 1.60 9.06
C VAL A 49 3.26 0.72 9.94
N ILE A 50 1.95 0.97 9.89
CA ILE A 50 0.93 0.07 10.45
C ILE A 50 0.19 -0.56 9.27
N GLU A 51 0.22 -1.88 9.20
CA GLU A 51 -0.45 -2.70 8.17
C GLU A 51 -1.52 -3.54 8.87
N LEU A 52 -2.79 -3.27 8.59
CA LEU A 52 -3.94 -4.00 9.14
C LEU A 52 -4.45 -4.97 8.08
N THR A 53 -4.40 -6.27 8.36
CA THR A 53 -4.76 -7.35 7.43
C THR A 53 -5.76 -8.31 8.07
N ASP A 54 -6.43 -9.18 7.31
CA ASP A 54 -7.46 -10.13 7.79
C ASP A 54 -8.87 -9.51 8.00
N SER A 55 -9.86 -10.26 7.51
CA SER A 55 -11.29 -10.00 7.52
C SER A 55 -11.94 -9.98 8.90
N ARG A 56 -11.28 -10.48 9.95
CA ARG A 56 -11.86 -10.66 11.31
C ARG A 56 -11.83 -9.42 12.21
N ASN A 57 -12.02 -8.22 11.64
CA ASN A 57 -11.94 -6.91 12.31
C ASN A 57 -10.79 -6.80 13.34
N PRO A 58 -9.54 -6.92 12.85
CA PRO A 58 -8.35 -6.78 13.67
C PRO A 58 -8.26 -5.37 14.30
N LEU A 59 -8.80 -4.33 13.64
CA LEU A 59 -8.70 -2.98 14.12
C LEU A 59 -9.41 -2.75 15.47
N ALA A 60 -10.60 -3.33 15.67
CA ALA A 60 -11.30 -3.21 16.95
C ALA A 60 -10.50 -3.77 18.13
N GLN A 61 -9.75 -4.85 17.89
CA GLN A 61 -8.87 -5.44 18.88
C GLN A 61 -7.71 -4.51 19.21
N LEU A 62 -7.04 -3.98 18.19
CA LEU A 62 -5.96 -3.01 18.36
C LEU A 62 -6.45 -1.77 19.11
N SER A 63 -7.55 -1.17 18.68
CA SER A 63 -8.13 0.02 19.30
C SER A 63 -8.49 -0.21 20.77
N ARG A 64 -9.10 -1.36 21.11
CA ARG A 64 -9.39 -1.70 22.51
C ARG A 64 -8.11 -1.76 23.37
N VAL A 65 -7.02 -2.27 22.82
CA VAL A 65 -5.73 -2.34 23.53
C VAL A 65 -5.16 -0.94 23.71
N LEU A 66 -5.09 -0.16 22.63
CA LEU A 66 -4.56 1.20 22.63
C LEU A 66 -5.35 2.16 23.54
N ARG A 67 -6.66 1.94 23.73
CA ARG A 67 -7.48 2.70 24.69
C ARG A 67 -7.07 2.50 26.15
N ASN A 68 -6.34 1.43 26.47
CA ASN A 68 -5.83 1.17 27.82
C ASN A 68 -4.37 1.62 28.01
N VAL A 69 -3.75 2.19 26.97
CA VAL A 69 -2.40 2.76 27.03
C VAL A 69 -2.50 4.21 27.49
N ALA A 70 -1.51 4.69 28.24
CA ALA A 70 -1.46 6.08 28.67
C ALA A 70 -1.41 7.02 27.45
N GLU A 71 -2.16 8.12 27.50
CA GLU A 71 -2.36 9.02 26.34
C GLU A 71 -1.03 9.53 25.77
N ASN A 72 -0.07 9.89 26.63
CA ASN A 72 1.25 10.36 26.24
C ASN A 72 2.06 9.29 25.49
N GLU A 73 2.01 8.04 25.94
CA GLU A 73 2.70 6.91 25.30
C GLU A 73 2.07 6.58 23.94
N LEU A 74 0.74 6.63 23.86
CA LEU A 74 -0.01 6.41 22.62
C LEU A 74 0.32 7.48 21.57
N VAL A 75 0.33 8.75 21.97
CA VAL A 75 0.68 9.87 21.09
C VAL A 75 2.12 9.75 20.63
N GLU A 76 3.06 9.42 21.52
CA GLU A 76 4.46 9.22 21.15
C GLU A 76 4.61 8.09 20.11
N PHE A 77 3.97 6.94 20.35
CA PHE A 77 3.98 5.81 19.43
C PHE A 77 3.43 6.19 18.05
N LEU A 78 2.25 6.81 17.99
CA LEU A 78 1.58 7.13 16.74
C LEU A 78 2.18 8.34 16.01
N SER A 79 2.93 9.22 16.69
CA SER A 79 3.62 10.35 16.06
C SER A 79 4.66 9.93 15.00
N ARG A 80 5.20 8.71 15.14
CA ARG A 80 6.24 8.15 14.28
C ARG A 80 5.68 7.43 13.06
N VAL A 81 4.40 7.04 13.11
CA VAL A 81 3.71 6.39 12.00
C VAL A 81 3.57 7.36 10.84
N LYS A 82 3.90 6.90 9.64
CA LYS A 82 3.86 7.66 8.38
C LYS A 82 2.97 7.02 7.34
N LEU A 83 2.73 5.72 7.45
CA LEU A 83 1.89 4.97 6.52
C LEU A 83 0.93 4.07 7.30
N LEU A 84 -0.35 4.15 6.93
CA LEU A 84 -1.40 3.26 7.40
C LEU A 84 -1.96 2.51 6.19
N LEU A 85 -1.86 1.19 6.22
CA LEU A 85 -2.45 0.31 5.21
C LEU A 85 -3.58 -0.50 5.84
N LEU A 86 -4.72 -0.50 5.17
CA LEU A 86 -5.87 -1.35 5.47
C LEU A 86 -6.04 -2.32 4.32
N ASP A 87 -5.98 -3.62 4.55
CA ASP A 87 -6.14 -4.61 3.48
C ASP A 87 -7.07 -5.76 3.91
N THR A 88 -8.12 -5.98 3.12
CA THR A 88 -9.08 -7.07 3.27
C THR A 88 -9.59 -7.18 4.71
N THR A 89 -10.03 -6.05 5.27
CA THR A 89 -10.33 -5.92 6.69
C THR A 89 -11.67 -5.21 6.94
N ASP A 90 -12.49 -5.76 7.84
CA ASP A 90 -13.75 -5.15 8.26
C ASP A 90 -13.47 -4.09 9.32
N VAL A 91 -13.28 -2.85 8.87
CA VAL A 91 -12.85 -1.73 9.70
C VAL A 91 -14.06 -0.98 10.23
N ASP A 92 -14.22 -0.96 11.55
CA ASP A 92 -15.14 -0.05 12.22
C ASP A 92 -14.62 1.39 12.15
N ILE A 93 -15.49 2.31 11.75
CA ILE A 93 -15.13 3.70 11.50
C ILE A 93 -14.69 4.43 12.76
N ASP A 94 -15.30 4.13 13.92
CA ASP A 94 -14.96 4.80 15.18
C ASP A 94 -13.58 4.38 15.68
N ASP A 95 -13.18 3.14 15.40
CA ASP A 95 -11.86 2.63 15.71
C ASP A 95 -10.78 3.20 14.77
N LEU A 96 -11.09 3.37 13.48
CA LEU A 96 -10.20 4.06 12.54
C LEU A 96 -9.99 5.51 12.96
N LEU A 97 -11.08 6.23 13.25
CA LEU A 97 -11.04 7.62 13.70
C LEU A 97 -10.28 7.76 15.03
N PHE A 98 -10.44 6.82 15.95
CA PHE A 98 -9.68 6.80 17.20
C PHE A 98 -8.17 6.79 16.93
N ILE A 99 -7.68 5.91 16.06
CA ILE A 99 -6.26 5.86 15.71
C ILE A 99 -5.82 7.15 14.99
N MET A 100 -6.55 7.56 13.96
CA MET A 100 -6.18 8.73 13.15
C MET A 100 -6.09 10.02 13.97
N ARG A 101 -7.03 10.23 14.92
CA ARG A 101 -7.05 11.40 15.80
C ARG A 101 -5.84 11.52 16.73
N LYS A 102 -5.15 10.40 16.99
CA LYS A 102 -3.95 10.35 17.83
C LYS A 102 -2.66 10.51 17.02
N MET A 103 -2.75 10.45 15.69
CA MET A 103 -1.64 10.72 14.79
C MET A 103 -1.47 12.23 14.57
N HIS A 104 -0.22 12.67 14.43
CA HIS A 104 0.12 14.06 14.06
C HIS A 104 0.40 14.24 12.56
N LEU A 105 0.90 13.19 11.90
CA LEU A 105 1.22 13.21 10.48
C LEU A 105 0.90 11.83 9.92
N LEU A 106 0.37 11.78 8.70
CA LEU A 106 0.25 10.55 7.93
C LEU A 106 0.64 10.88 6.50
N ALA A 107 1.82 10.42 6.07
CA ALA A 107 2.33 10.72 4.74
C ALA A 107 1.59 9.94 3.66
N ALA A 108 1.17 8.72 3.98
CA ALA A 108 0.50 7.83 3.04
C ALA A 108 -0.63 7.02 3.69
N PHE A 109 -1.66 6.75 2.90
CA PHE A 109 -2.83 5.98 3.31
C PHE A 109 -3.20 5.04 2.16
N SER A 110 -3.36 3.77 2.48
CA SER A 110 -3.72 2.73 1.54
C SER A 110 -4.90 1.97 2.09
N PHE A 111 -5.89 1.69 1.26
CA PHE A 111 -6.98 0.80 1.60
C PHE A 111 -7.27 -0.16 0.45
N SER A 112 -7.51 -1.42 0.77
CA SER A 112 -7.81 -2.53 -0.15
C SER A 112 -8.96 -3.36 0.42
N ASP A 113 -10.00 -3.59 -0.39
CA ASP A 113 -11.22 -4.33 -0.01
C ASP A 113 -11.86 -3.90 1.34
N VAL A 114 -11.76 -2.60 1.66
CA VAL A 114 -12.45 -1.99 2.80
C VAL A 114 -13.76 -1.35 2.33
N ARG A 115 -14.86 -1.56 3.08
CA ARG A 115 -16.20 -1.08 2.71
C ARG A 115 -16.59 0.19 3.47
N LEU A 116 -15.92 1.30 3.17
CA LEU A 116 -16.31 2.62 3.70
C LEU A 116 -17.50 3.18 2.91
N THR A 117 -18.58 3.52 3.60
CA THR A 117 -19.74 4.21 3.01
C THR A 117 -19.43 5.68 2.76
N LYS A 118 -20.30 6.38 2.03
CA LYS A 118 -20.18 7.83 1.85
C LYS A 118 -20.13 8.59 3.19
N LYS A 119 -20.93 8.15 4.18
CA LYS A 119 -20.94 8.76 5.52
C LYS A 119 -19.62 8.55 6.25
N ASP A 120 -19.01 7.38 6.07
CA ASP A 120 -17.71 7.08 6.68
C ASP A 120 -16.61 7.96 6.08
N TRP A 121 -16.63 8.17 4.76
CA TRP A 121 -15.74 9.11 4.09
C TRP A 121 -15.92 10.56 4.55
N ASP A 122 -17.16 11.00 4.79
CA ASP A 122 -17.44 12.33 5.35
C ASP A 122 -16.78 12.53 6.73
N LEU A 123 -16.60 11.46 7.51
CA LEU A 123 -15.94 11.47 8.82
C LEU A 123 -14.41 11.33 8.73
N VAL A 124 -13.90 10.52 7.79
CA VAL A 124 -12.45 10.27 7.60
C VAL A 124 -11.74 11.43 6.93
N LEU A 125 -12.41 12.10 5.99
CA LEU A 125 -11.82 13.17 5.19
C LEU A 125 -11.25 14.34 6.03
N PRO A 126 -11.93 14.86 7.07
CA PRO A 126 -11.37 15.87 7.97
C PRO A 126 -10.05 15.42 8.60
N GLU A 127 -9.93 14.16 9.00
CA GLU A 127 -8.71 13.62 9.60
C GLU A 127 -7.59 13.48 8.57
N LEU A 128 -7.88 12.97 7.36
CA LEU A 128 -6.89 12.88 6.28
C LEU A 128 -6.33 14.27 5.89
N LYS A 129 -7.19 15.29 5.86
CA LYS A 129 -6.76 16.69 5.66
C LYS A 129 -5.83 17.16 6.77
N ARG A 130 -6.23 16.94 8.04
CA ARG A 130 -5.45 17.35 9.22
C ARG A 130 -4.06 16.69 9.22
N LEU A 131 -3.98 15.44 8.78
CA LEU A 131 -2.76 14.66 8.74
C LEU A 131 -1.84 14.97 7.55
N ASN A 132 -2.28 15.84 6.62
CA ASN A 132 -1.53 16.31 5.45
C ASN A 132 -0.99 15.18 4.56
N LEU A 133 -1.91 14.36 4.05
CA LEU A 133 -1.61 13.21 3.20
C LEU A 133 -0.90 13.60 1.90
N ARG A 134 0.21 12.92 1.58
CA ARG A 134 0.98 13.09 0.34
C ARG A 134 0.72 11.98 -0.69
N ALA A 135 0.42 10.76 -0.24
CA ALA A 135 0.17 9.62 -1.13
C ALA A 135 -1.10 8.86 -0.76
N LEU A 136 -1.86 8.44 -1.77
CA LEU A 136 -3.09 7.69 -1.60
C LEU A 136 -3.14 6.52 -2.59
N ASP A 137 -3.43 5.33 -2.06
CA ASP A 137 -3.73 4.13 -2.85
C ASP A 137 -5.23 3.84 -2.75
N ILE A 138 -5.88 3.72 -3.89
CA ILE A 138 -7.33 3.62 -4.03
C ILE A 138 -7.67 2.29 -4.67
N SER A 139 -8.29 1.42 -3.87
CA SER A 139 -8.70 0.11 -4.35
C SER A 139 -10.11 0.03 -4.92
N ARG A 140 -10.92 1.08 -4.71
CA ARG A 140 -12.36 1.14 -5.04
C ARG A 140 -12.80 2.59 -5.21
N GLU A 141 -13.94 2.78 -5.86
CA GLU A 141 -14.57 4.09 -6.00
C GLU A 141 -14.75 4.81 -4.65
N ILE A 142 -14.31 6.06 -4.59
CA ILE A 142 -14.54 6.96 -3.45
C ILE A 142 -15.32 8.20 -3.91
N PRO A 143 -16.05 8.88 -2.99
CA PRO A 143 -16.82 10.07 -3.38
C PRO A 143 -15.93 11.21 -3.91
N ASP A 144 -16.34 11.84 -5.02
CA ASP A 144 -15.62 12.99 -5.66
C ASP A 144 -15.13 14.05 -4.66
N HIS A 145 -15.98 14.42 -3.71
CA HIS A 145 -15.67 15.47 -2.74
C HIS A 145 -14.49 15.13 -1.82
N VAL A 146 -14.10 13.86 -1.70
CA VAL A 146 -12.89 13.42 -0.98
C VAL A 146 -11.65 13.91 -1.71
N PHE A 147 -11.64 13.77 -3.04
CA PHE A 147 -10.52 14.16 -3.89
C PHE A 147 -10.34 15.67 -3.98
N ASP A 148 -11.42 16.44 -4.14
CA ASP A 148 -11.40 17.92 -4.20
C ASP A 148 -10.71 18.57 -2.99
N LYS A 149 -10.57 17.79 -1.93
CA LYS A 149 -10.26 18.24 -0.59
C LYS A 149 -8.92 17.71 -0.09
N LEU A 150 -8.26 16.81 -0.82
CA LEU A 150 -6.94 16.28 -0.49
C LEU A 150 -5.89 16.77 -1.48
N ASN A 151 -4.72 17.13 -0.99
CA ASN A 151 -3.60 17.64 -1.79
C ASN A 151 -2.55 16.55 -2.02
N VAL A 152 -2.98 15.39 -2.48
CA VAL A 152 -2.06 14.26 -2.70
C VAL A 152 -1.16 14.52 -3.90
N GLU A 153 0.09 14.11 -3.79
CA GLU A 153 1.14 14.23 -4.81
C GLU A 153 1.31 12.92 -5.58
N LEU A 154 1.10 11.78 -4.93
CA LEU A 154 1.10 10.45 -5.53
C LEU A 154 -0.28 9.80 -5.40
N LEU A 155 -0.81 9.36 -6.53
CA LEU A 155 -2.04 8.58 -6.59
C LEU A 155 -1.75 7.22 -7.21
N LYS A 156 -2.22 6.16 -6.55
CA LYS A 156 -2.22 4.82 -7.10
C LYS A 156 -3.65 4.31 -7.21
N PHE A 157 -3.97 3.74 -8.36
CA PHE A 157 -5.12 2.87 -8.54
C PHE A 157 -4.65 1.42 -8.38
N SER A 158 -5.38 0.65 -7.58
CA SER A 158 -5.08 -0.76 -7.34
C SER A 158 -6.36 -1.53 -7.03
N GLY A 159 -6.20 -2.82 -6.70
CA GLY A 159 -7.23 -3.62 -6.04
C GLY A 159 -8.21 -4.29 -6.99
N SER A 160 -8.90 -5.32 -6.47
CA SER A 160 -9.99 -6.00 -7.17
C SER A 160 -11.28 -5.78 -6.36
N PRO A 161 -12.30 -5.09 -6.91
CA PRO A 161 -12.47 -4.82 -8.34
C PRO A 161 -11.69 -3.60 -8.88
N GLY A 162 -11.23 -2.64 -8.07
CA GLY A 162 -10.49 -1.46 -8.54
C GLY A 162 -11.37 -0.24 -8.79
N VAL A 163 -10.83 0.76 -9.48
CA VAL A 163 -11.56 1.98 -9.91
C VAL A 163 -12.00 1.85 -11.36
N LYS A 164 -13.26 2.21 -11.67
CA LYS A 164 -13.76 2.25 -13.05
C LYS A 164 -13.23 3.47 -13.80
N ALA A 165 -12.81 3.28 -15.05
CA ALA A 165 -12.40 4.39 -15.91
C ALA A 165 -13.54 5.39 -16.18
N SER A 166 -14.79 4.91 -16.28
CA SER A 166 -15.99 5.73 -16.44
C SER A 166 -16.22 6.68 -15.26
N VAL A 167 -15.97 6.24 -14.03
CA VAL A 167 -16.10 7.09 -12.83
C VAL A 167 -15.07 8.21 -12.86
N LEU A 168 -13.82 7.94 -13.26
CA LEU A 168 -12.82 9.00 -13.39
C LEU A 168 -13.20 10.01 -14.48
N LYS A 169 -13.80 9.56 -15.59
CA LYS A 169 -14.31 10.42 -16.66
C LYS A 169 -15.43 11.34 -16.18
N GLU A 170 -16.34 10.82 -15.37
CA GLU A 170 -17.51 11.56 -14.85
C GLU A 170 -17.18 12.40 -13.61
N CYS A 171 -16.10 12.06 -12.90
CA CYS A 171 -15.61 12.76 -11.72
C CYS A 171 -15.47 14.26 -12.04
N ARG A 172 -15.92 15.14 -11.15
CA ARG A 172 -15.78 16.60 -11.38
C ARG A 172 -14.43 17.14 -10.96
N THR A 173 -13.73 16.41 -10.10
CA THR A 173 -12.44 16.81 -9.54
C THR A 173 -11.35 16.89 -10.61
N THR A 174 -10.47 17.87 -10.43
CA THR A 174 -9.17 17.96 -11.09
C THR A 174 -8.08 17.85 -10.05
N PHE A 175 -7.17 16.90 -10.22
CA PHE A 175 -6.12 16.53 -9.30
C PHE A 175 -4.86 17.37 -9.53
N ILE A 176 -4.93 18.66 -9.21
CA ILE A 176 -3.88 19.63 -9.55
C ILE A 176 -2.54 19.42 -8.83
N THR A 177 -2.52 18.66 -7.74
CA THR A 177 -1.31 18.39 -6.94
C THR A 177 -0.61 17.09 -7.33
N VAL A 178 -1.29 16.19 -8.03
CA VAL A 178 -0.75 14.88 -8.39
C VAL A 178 0.33 15.03 -9.44
N GLN A 179 1.53 14.58 -9.09
CA GLN A 179 2.72 14.56 -9.95
C GLN A 179 3.10 13.12 -10.34
N THR A 180 2.69 12.13 -9.56
CA THR A 180 2.95 10.71 -9.82
C THR A 180 1.65 9.92 -9.84
N LEU A 181 1.37 9.26 -10.95
CA LEU A 181 0.22 8.38 -11.14
C LEU A 181 0.68 6.96 -11.41
N ILE A 182 0.18 6.02 -10.61
CA ILE A 182 0.41 4.59 -10.78
C ILE A 182 -0.95 3.96 -11.14
N ALA A 183 -1.14 3.64 -12.41
CA ALA A 183 -2.39 3.05 -12.90
C ALA A 183 -2.24 1.54 -12.97
N GLN A 184 -2.90 0.82 -12.06
CA GLN A 184 -2.96 -0.65 -12.02
C GLN A 184 -4.37 -1.12 -11.66
N ASP A 185 -4.70 -2.36 -12.00
CA ASP A 185 -5.89 -3.10 -11.56
C ASP A 185 -7.19 -2.26 -11.56
N LEU A 186 -7.65 -1.83 -12.74
CA LEU A 186 -8.93 -1.14 -12.88
C LEU A 186 -10.11 -2.12 -12.76
N ASP A 187 -11.28 -1.58 -12.41
CA ASP A 187 -12.56 -2.30 -12.48
C ASP A 187 -13.07 -2.28 -13.93
N TYR A 188 -12.69 -3.30 -14.70
CA TYR A 188 -13.04 -3.40 -16.12
C TYR A 188 -14.53 -3.61 -16.32
N THR A 189 -15.14 -2.65 -16.99
CA THR A 189 -16.55 -2.68 -17.40
C THR A 189 -16.75 -2.57 -18.90
N ASP A 190 -15.75 -2.07 -19.64
CA ASP A 190 -15.77 -1.91 -21.09
C ASP A 190 -14.39 -2.29 -21.69
N GLU A 191 -14.38 -2.88 -22.89
CA GLU A 191 -13.15 -3.16 -23.63
C GLU A 191 -12.34 -1.90 -23.95
N LYS A 192 -12.92 -0.70 -23.83
CA LYS A 192 -12.27 0.59 -24.09
C LYS A 192 -11.84 1.34 -22.83
N ASP A 193 -11.84 0.69 -21.66
CA ASP A 193 -11.51 1.36 -20.40
C ASP A 193 -10.09 1.96 -20.39
N ALA A 194 -9.11 1.30 -21.04
CA ALA A 194 -7.77 1.85 -21.25
C ALA A 194 -7.81 3.18 -22.01
N GLU A 195 -8.52 3.21 -23.15
CA GLU A 195 -8.69 4.39 -23.99
C GLU A 195 -9.42 5.51 -23.26
N ILE A 196 -10.43 5.18 -22.46
CA ILE A 196 -11.19 6.14 -21.64
C ILE A 196 -10.27 6.75 -20.58
N LEU A 197 -9.50 5.93 -19.87
CA LEU A 197 -8.56 6.41 -18.86
C LEU A 197 -7.52 7.35 -19.48
N ILE A 198 -6.86 6.94 -20.57
CA ILE A 198 -5.85 7.76 -21.26
C ILE A 198 -6.42 9.11 -21.67
N ALA A 199 -7.64 9.14 -22.23
CA ALA A 199 -8.30 10.37 -22.66
C ALA A 199 -8.60 11.33 -21.50
N CYS A 200 -8.68 10.84 -20.27
CA CYS A 200 -8.96 11.66 -19.10
C CYS A 200 -7.69 12.21 -18.44
N ILE A 201 -6.54 11.53 -18.55
CA ILE A 201 -5.34 11.81 -17.75
C ILE A 201 -4.92 13.27 -17.83
N GLU A 202 -4.82 13.85 -19.02
CA GLU A 202 -4.39 15.24 -19.20
C GLU A 202 -5.31 16.22 -18.46
N SER A 203 -6.63 16.06 -18.63
CA SER A 203 -7.62 16.95 -17.99
C SER A 203 -7.67 16.76 -16.48
N LYS A 204 -7.41 15.55 -15.99
CA LYS A 204 -7.52 15.19 -14.57
C LYS A 204 -6.25 15.47 -13.79
N PHE A 205 -5.08 15.31 -14.38
CA PHE A 205 -3.79 15.39 -13.70
C PHE A 205 -2.87 16.40 -14.41
N PRO A 206 -3.22 17.69 -14.46
CA PRO A 206 -2.51 18.67 -15.30
C PRO A 206 -1.05 18.92 -14.89
N ARG A 207 -0.58 18.39 -13.76
CA ARG A 207 0.80 18.49 -13.27
C ARG A 207 1.53 17.15 -13.23
N LEU A 208 1.01 16.13 -13.91
CA LEU A 208 1.61 14.81 -13.94
C LEU A 208 3.00 14.85 -14.56
N LYS A 209 3.98 14.27 -13.86
CA LYS A 209 5.37 14.15 -14.30
C LYS A 209 5.81 12.70 -14.45
N THR A 210 5.28 11.83 -13.61
CA THR A 210 5.58 10.40 -13.59
C THR A 210 4.32 9.59 -13.82
N LEU A 211 4.31 8.76 -14.88
CA LEU A 211 3.23 7.81 -15.14
C LEU A 211 3.79 6.39 -15.15
N VAL A 212 3.27 5.53 -14.26
CA VAL A 212 3.48 4.09 -14.33
C VAL A 212 2.19 3.43 -14.76
N TRP A 213 2.26 2.72 -15.88
CA TRP A 213 1.12 2.09 -16.54
C TRP A 213 1.27 0.57 -16.47
N ASP A 214 0.37 -0.10 -15.77
CA ASP A 214 0.26 -1.55 -15.83
C ASP A 214 -0.45 -1.98 -17.11
N TRP A 215 0.19 -2.85 -17.88
CA TRP A 215 -0.36 -3.34 -19.13
C TRP A 215 -1.61 -4.20 -18.92
N SER A 216 -1.84 -4.70 -17.71
CA SER A 216 -3.08 -5.40 -17.36
C SER A 216 -4.34 -4.57 -17.67
N ILE A 217 -4.20 -3.22 -17.72
CA ILE A 217 -5.24 -2.26 -18.14
C ILE A 217 -5.69 -2.44 -19.58
N VAL A 218 -4.80 -2.93 -20.43
CA VAL A 218 -5.07 -3.16 -21.85
C VAL A 218 -5.47 -4.61 -22.08
N ASP A 219 -4.67 -5.52 -21.54
CA ASP A 219 -4.79 -6.97 -21.71
C ASP A 219 -4.05 -7.70 -20.56
N PRO A 220 -4.60 -8.80 -20.00
CA PRO A 220 -3.92 -9.62 -19.00
C PRO A 220 -2.48 -10.05 -19.35
N ALA A 221 -2.17 -10.21 -20.64
CA ALA A 221 -0.82 -10.49 -21.11
C ALA A 221 -0.43 -9.55 -22.26
N VAL A 222 0.84 -9.18 -22.34
CA VAL A 222 1.27 -8.25 -23.40
C VAL A 222 1.17 -8.89 -24.78
N THR A 223 0.49 -8.19 -25.68
CA THR A 223 0.39 -8.51 -27.10
C THR A 223 0.74 -7.27 -27.93
N VAL A 224 1.02 -7.46 -29.21
CA VAL A 224 1.31 -6.36 -30.16
C VAL A 224 0.41 -6.50 -31.37
N ASP A 225 -0.88 -6.31 -31.12
CA ASP A 225 -1.91 -6.26 -32.14
C ASP A 225 -2.21 -4.82 -32.56
N LYS A 226 -3.29 -4.62 -33.32
CA LYS A 226 -3.69 -3.28 -33.78
C LYS A 226 -4.06 -2.38 -32.61
N ARG A 227 -4.83 -2.89 -31.64
CA ARG A 227 -5.29 -2.12 -30.47
C ARG A 227 -4.13 -1.70 -29.57
N SER A 228 -3.19 -2.60 -29.31
CA SER A 228 -1.98 -2.34 -28.54
C SER A 228 -1.16 -1.19 -29.13
N LYS A 229 -1.01 -1.16 -30.47
CA LYS A 229 -0.34 -0.06 -31.17
C LYS A 229 -1.10 1.27 -31.04
N GLU A 230 -2.44 1.24 -31.12
CA GLU A 230 -3.28 2.42 -30.92
C GLU A 230 -3.16 2.96 -29.49
N ILE A 231 -3.14 2.09 -28.47
CA ILE A 231 -2.93 2.48 -27.07
C ILE A 231 -1.55 3.11 -26.87
N ILE A 232 -0.49 2.49 -27.39
CA ILE A 232 0.87 3.02 -27.30
C ILE A 232 0.96 4.38 -27.98
N ALA A 233 0.34 4.56 -29.15
CA ALA A 233 0.31 5.85 -29.83
C ALA A 233 -0.33 6.95 -28.95
N LYS A 234 -1.43 6.64 -28.26
CA LYS A 234 -2.08 7.58 -27.32
C LYS A 234 -1.21 7.87 -26.09
N LEU A 235 -0.55 6.86 -25.53
CA LEU A 235 0.38 7.04 -24.41
C LEU A 235 1.59 7.89 -24.81
N LEU A 236 2.10 7.71 -26.03
CA LEU A 236 3.18 8.53 -26.60
C LEU A 236 2.75 9.99 -26.80
N GLU A 237 1.54 10.22 -27.29
CA GLU A 237 0.97 11.56 -27.40
C GLU A 237 0.85 12.21 -26.02
N LEU A 238 0.31 11.48 -25.04
CA LEU A 238 0.20 11.93 -23.65
C LEU A 238 1.56 12.29 -23.06
N PHE A 239 2.57 11.42 -23.24
CA PHE A 239 3.94 11.65 -22.79
C PHE A 239 4.49 12.99 -23.26
N ARG A 240 4.34 13.28 -24.56
CA ARG A 240 4.85 14.51 -25.17
C ARG A 240 4.03 15.72 -24.75
N LYS A 241 2.70 15.60 -24.74
CA LYS A 241 1.80 16.71 -24.46
C LYS A 241 1.90 17.20 -23.02
N MET A 242 2.09 16.26 -22.09
CA MET A 242 2.24 16.57 -20.66
C MET A 242 3.69 16.75 -20.23
N GLU A 243 4.65 16.63 -21.16
CA GLU A 243 6.09 16.71 -20.88
C GLU A 243 6.52 15.78 -19.73
N LEU A 244 6.06 14.52 -19.76
CA LEU A 244 6.36 13.56 -18.70
C LEU A 244 7.86 13.38 -18.55
N GLU A 245 8.35 13.51 -17.32
CA GLU A 245 9.75 13.34 -16.98
C GLU A 245 10.13 11.85 -16.86
N CYS A 246 9.14 11.01 -16.50
CA CYS A 246 9.29 9.58 -16.32
C CYS A 246 8.01 8.83 -16.75
N PHE A 247 8.19 7.80 -17.57
CA PHE A 247 7.13 6.91 -18.02
C PHE A 247 7.59 5.47 -17.90
N ALA A 248 6.73 4.61 -17.34
CA ALA A 248 7.00 3.19 -17.27
C ALA A 248 5.79 2.35 -17.66
N ILE A 249 6.06 1.23 -18.34
CA ILE A 249 5.08 0.18 -18.62
C ILE A 249 5.52 -1.07 -17.87
N VAL A 250 4.63 -1.62 -17.04
CA VAL A 250 4.82 -2.90 -16.36
C VAL A 250 3.94 -3.93 -17.03
N ALA A 251 4.50 -5.06 -17.45
CA ALA A 251 3.77 -6.06 -18.22
C ALA A 251 4.05 -7.48 -17.76
N TYR A 252 3.01 -8.30 -17.69
CA TYR A 252 3.14 -9.74 -17.48
C TYR A 252 3.64 -10.41 -18.76
N THR A 253 4.80 -11.06 -18.68
CA THR A 253 5.53 -11.67 -19.80
C THR A 253 6.04 -13.09 -19.47
N PRO A 254 5.15 -14.07 -19.25
CA PRO A 254 5.53 -15.40 -18.77
C PRO A 254 6.22 -16.29 -19.82
N CYS A 255 6.12 -15.97 -21.11
CA CYS A 255 6.55 -16.84 -22.21
C CYS A 255 7.33 -16.06 -23.29
N ASN A 256 7.90 -16.76 -24.26
CA ASN A 256 8.70 -16.14 -25.32
C ASN A 256 7.89 -15.16 -26.19
N ASP A 257 6.63 -15.47 -26.47
CA ASP A 257 5.77 -14.62 -27.31
C ASP A 257 5.49 -13.27 -26.64
N THR A 258 5.17 -13.29 -25.35
CA THR A 258 4.95 -12.06 -24.54
C THR A 258 6.27 -11.30 -24.29
N LYS A 259 7.39 -12.01 -24.16
CA LYS A 259 8.74 -11.41 -24.11
C LYS A 259 9.14 -10.73 -25.42
N PHE A 260 8.74 -11.31 -26.55
CA PHE A 260 8.93 -10.70 -27.88
C PHE A 260 8.03 -9.47 -28.03
N ALA A 261 6.75 -9.58 -27.67
CA ALA A 261 5.78 -8.48 -27.70
C ALA A 261 6.25 -7.27 -26.87
N SER A 262 6.71 -7.46 -25.63
CA SER A 262 7.28 -6.37 -24.82
C SER A 262 8.56 -5.76 -25.45
N GLY A 263 9.39 -6.57 -26.12
CA GLY A 263 10.52 -6.06 -26.90
C GLY A 263 10.10 -5.13 -28.04
N GLU A 264 9.05 -5.51 -28.76
CA GLU A 264 8.46 -4.67 -29.81
C GLU A 264 7.84 -3.39 -29.25
N LEU A 265 7.18 -3.43 -28.08
CA LEU A 265 6.72 -2.23 -27.39
C LEU A 265 7.87 -1.27 -27.08
N ALA A 266 8.96 -1.76 -26.50
CA ALA A 266 10.13 -0.93 -26.21
C ALA A 266 10.75 -0.34 -27.50
N ARG A 267 10.79 -1.13 -28.58
CA ARG A 267 11.23 -0.66 -29.90
C ARG A 267 10.35 0.49 -30.41
N PHE A 268 9.01 0.38 -30.30
CA PHE A 268 8.11 1.47 -30.69
C PHE A 268 8.35 2.75 -29.89
N LEU A 269 8.57 2.65 -28.58
CA LEU A 269 8.89 3.83 -27.76
C LEU A 269 10.21 4.48 -28.19
N SER A 270 11.24 3.66 -28.46
CA SER A 270 12.55 4.12 -28.91
C SER A 270 12.50 4.79 -30.29
N GLU A 271 11.81 4.16 -31.26
CA GLU A 271 11.61 4.72 -32.61
C GLU A 271 10.75 6.00 -32.60
N ALA A 272 9.85 6.13 -31.63
CA ALA A 272 9.12 7.37 -31.37
C ALA A 272 9.99 8.46 -30.71
N GLY A 273 11.27 8.20 -30.45
CA GLY A 273 12.22 9.18 -29.93
C GLY A 273 12.06 9.50 -28.46
N LEU A 274 11.50 8.57 -27.66
CA LEU A 274 11.46 8.77 -26.21
C LEU A 274 12.89 8.70 -25.62
N PRO A 275 13.21 9.54 -24.62
CA PRO A 275 14.55 9.53 -24.02
C PRO A 275 14.81 8.24 -23.25
N SER A 276 16.04 7.72 -23.34
CA SER A 276 16.59 6.69 -22.44
C SER A 276 15.71 5.45 -22.27
N VAL A 277 15.09 4.96 -23.35
CA VAL A 277 14.24 3.75 -23.28
C VAL A 277 15.06 2.54 -22.81
N GLN A 278 14.61 1.91 -21.74
CA GLN A 278 15.20 0.68 -21.19
C GLN A 278 14.13 -0.39 -21.05
N LEU A 279 14.50 -1.64 -21.33
CA LEU A 279 13.67 -2.81 -21.10
C LEU A 279 14.39 -3.73 -20.11
N LEU A 280 13.72 -4.03 -19.01
CA LEU A 280 14.27 -4.80 -17.90
C LEU A 280 13.29 -5.92 -17.56
N ARG A 281 13.80 -7.13 -17.40
CA ARG A 281 13.00 -8.32 -17.09
C ARG A 281 13.29 -8.76 -15.67
N PHE A 282 12.28 -9.28 -15.00
CA PHE A 282 12.43 -9.81 -13.66
C PHE A 282 11.49 -10.98 -13.39
N ALA A 283 11.92 -11.85 -12.48
CA ALA A 283 11.11 -12.92 -11.92
C ALA A 283 10.45 -12.42 -10.63
N SER A 284 9.13 -12.52 -10.52
CA SER A 284 8.40 -12.18 -9.29
C SER A 284 8.88 -13.01 -8.10
N LYS A 285 8.63 -12.54 -6.87
CA LYS A 285 8.93 -13.31 -5.65
C LYS A 285 8.35 -14.73 -5.72
N GLY A 286 9.12 -15.72 -5.29
CA GLY A 286 8.76 -17.15 -5.36
C GLY A 286 9.28 -17.88 -6.59
N LEU A 287 9.73 -17.18 -7.63
CA LEU A 287 10.39 -17.77 -8.80
C LEU A 287 11.93 -17.69 -8.67
N SER A 288 12.65 -18.49 -9.47
CA SER A 288 14.12 -18.43 -9.52
C SER A 288 14.61 -17.37 -10.51
N GLU A 289 15.86 -16.92 -10.37
CA GLU A 289 16.50 -16.08 -11.39
C GLU A 289 16.52 -16.80 -12.75
N GLY A 290 16.23 -16.06 -13.83
CA GLY A 290 16.07 -16.62 -15.18
C GLY A 290 14.66 -17.13 -15.50
N GLN A 291 13.75 -17.19 -14.52
CA GLN A 291 12.33 -17.48 -14.72
C GLN A 291 11.50 -16.19 -14.85
N ASP A 292 12.05 -15.20 -15.56
CA ASP A 292 11.41 -13.89 -15.69
C ASP A 292 10.01 -14.02 -16.27
N ASN A 293 9.05 -13.46 -15.55
CA ASN A 293 7.63 -13.49 -15.88
C ASN A 293 7.04 -12.08 -15.95
N PHE A 294 7.82 -11.04 -15.68
CA PHE A 294 7.44 -9.65 -15.88
C PHE A 294 8.53 -8.87 -16.62
N THR A 295 8.08 -7.82 -17.31
CA THR A 295 8.94 -6.84 -17.96
C THR A 295 8.54 -5.44 -17.50
N VAL A 296 9.54 -4.60 -17.21
CA VAL A 296 9.37 -3.16 -17.02
C VAL A 296 10.08 -2.45 -18.18
N ILE A 297 9.35 -1.59 -18.87
CA ILE A 297 9.90 -0.69 -19.88
C ILE A 297 9.87 0.71 -19.31
N THR A 298 11.01 1.38 -19.18
CA THR A 298 11.08 2.77 -18.69
C THR A 298 11.56 3.71 -19.77
N ALA A 299 11.08 4.94 -19.76
CA ALA A 299 11.51 6.02 -20.63
C ALA A 299 11.41 7.37 -19.89
N GLY A 300 12.26 8.33 -20.23
CA GLY A 300 12.22 9.66 -19.62
C GLY A 300 13.61 10.29 -19.44
N ALA A 301 13.62 11.59 -19.25
CA ALA A 301 14.85 12.36 -19.02
C ALA A 301 15.30 12.31 -17.55
N ASN A 302 14.39 12.04 -16.61
CA ASN A 302 14.71 11.98 -15.19
C ASN A 302 15.28 10.60 -14.82
N CYS A 303 16.61 10.49 -14.87
CA CYS A 303 17.33 9.25 -14.57
C CYS A 303 17.12 8.75 -13.13
N HIS A 304 16.92 9.66 -12.17
CA HIS A 304 16.68 9.30 -10.77
C HIS A 304 15.34 8.58 -10.62
N SER A 305 14.27 9.11 -11.20
CA SER A 305 12.95 8.47 -11.20
C SER A 305 12.99 7.10 -11.91
N THR A 306 13.65 7.01 -13.07
CA THR A 306 13.77 5.71 -13.76
C THR A 306 14.58 4.69 -12.96
N SER A 307 15.64 5.10 -12.27
CA SER A 307 16.41 4.21 -11.38
C SER A 307 15.62 3.76 -10.16
N LYS A 308 14.77 4.64 -9.59
CA LYS A 308 13.83 4.27 -8.52
C LYS A 308 12.82 3.24 -9.01
N ILE A 309 12.25 3.40 -10.21
CA ILE A 309 11.35 2.40 -10.81
C ILE A 309 12.06 1.05 -10.97
N HIS A 310 13.30 1.03 -11.46
CA HIS A 310 14.10 -0.20 -11.53
C HIS A 310 14.23 -0.86 -10.15
N SER A 311 14.63 -0.10 -9.12
CA SER A 311 14.79 -0.64 -7.77
C SER A 311 13.47 -1.17 -7.18
N ILE A 312 12.36 -0.45 -7.39
CA ILE A 312 11.05 -0.86 -6.89
C ILE A 312 10.58 -2.17 -7.52
N TYR A 313 10.59 -2.26 -8.85
CA TYR A 313 9.93 -3.36 -9.57
C TYR A 313 10.88 -4.53 -9.83
N VAL A 314 12.09 -4.25 -10.34
CA VAL A 314 13.04 -5.28 -10.78
C VAL A 314 13.79 -5.85 -9.57
N GLU A 315 14.47 -5.01 -8.79
CA GLU A 315 15.19 -5.46 -7.59
C GLU A 315 14.22 -5.88 -6.48
N GLY A 316 13.11 -5.14 -6.33
CA GLY A 316 12.03 -5.50 -5.41
C GLY A 316 11.23 -6.74 -5.83
N ARG A 317 11.39 -7.20 -7.08
CA ARG A 317 10.77 -8.39 -7.67
C ARG A 317 9.25 -8.42 -7.50
N THR A 318 8.60 -7.27 -7.73
CA THR A 318 7.15 -7.09 -7.57
C THR A 318 6.54 -6.32 -8.74
N SER A 319 5.37 -6.75 -9.21
CA SER A 319 4.58 -6.05 -10.22
C SER A 319 3.57 -5.06 -9.61
N ALA A 320 3.22 -5.24 -8.34
CA ALA A 320 2.25 -4.41 -7.63
C ALA A 320 2.87 -3.91 -6.32
N PRO A 321 3.84 -2.98 -6.37
CA PRO A 321 4.40 -2.38 -5.18
C PRO A 321 3.31 -1.59 -4.42
N ASP A 322 3.38 -1.62 -3.10
CA ASP A 322 2.58 -0.76 -2.25
C ASP A 322 3.25 0.61 -2.01
N LEU A 323 2.56 1.49 -1.30
CA LEU A 323 3.04 2.85 -1.03
C LEU A 323 4.36 2.90 -0.24
N ARG A 324 4.77 1.82 0.44
CA ARG A 324 6.05 1.77 1.18
C ARG A 324 7.24 2.08 0.28
N TYR A 325 7.17 1.57 -0.95
CA TYR A 325 8.23 1.69 -1.94
C TYR A 325 7.95 2.82 -2.91
N LEU A 326 6.68 3.06 -3.26
CA LEU A 326 6.32 4.09 -4.24
C LEU A 326 6.53 5.52 -3.75
N MET A 327 6.50 5.75 -2.43
CA MET A 327 6.73 7.09 -1.88
C MET A 327 8.08 7.70 -2.24
N GLN A 328 9.11 6.89 -2.53
CA GLN A 328 10.41 7.41 -3.00
C GLN A 328 10.31 8.09 -4.38
N LEU A 329 9.23 7.89 -5.13
CA LEU A 329 8.99 8.57 -6.41
C LEU A 329 8.53 10.02 -6.25
N LEU A 330 8.21 10.46 -5.02
CA LEU A 330 7.80 11.84 -4.75
C LEU A 330 8.99 12.82 -4.76
N ASP A 331 10.10 12.41 -4.15
CA ASP A 331 11.29 13.24 -4.02
C ASP A 331 12.53 12.39 -3.69
N ASP A 332 13.73 12.99 -3.81
CA ASP A 332 15.00 12.31 -3.53
C ASP A 332 15.31 12.18 -2.04
N ALA A 333 14.57 12.90 -1.19
CA ALA A 333 14.78 12.92 0.25
C ALA A 333 13.98 11.84 0.99
N THR A 334 12.96 11.26 0.36
CA THR A 334 12.07 10.26 0.95
C THR A 334 12.63 8.86 0.72
N PRO A 335 13.26 8.21 1.73
CA PRO A 335 13.70 6.83 1.60
C PRO A 335 12.50 5.88 1.57
N PRO A 336 12.65 4.65 1.02
CA PRO A 336 11.64 3.62 1.18
C PRO A 336 11.46 3.27 2.67
N PHE A 337 10.24 2.96 3.07
CA PHE A 337 10.00 2.50 4.44
C PHE A 337 10.64 1.12 4.63
N SER A 338 11.51 1.00 5.64
CA SER A 338 12.17 -0.26 5.93
C SER A 338 11.16 -1.29 6.45
N THR A 339 11.26 -2.55 6.01
CA THR A 339 10.45 -3.66 6.55
C THR A 339 10.62 -3.84 8.05
N ALA A 340 11.75 -3.40 8.61
CA ALA A 340 12.04 -3.32 10.04
C ALA A 340 11.06 -2.43 10.83
N THR A 341 10.47 -1.44 10.17
CA THR A 341 9.60 -0.42 10.78
C THR A 341 8.11 -0.73 10.61
N VAL A 342 7.79 -1.92 10.11
CA VAL A 342 6.43 -2.37 9.82
C VAL A 342 5.90 -3.21 10.97
N VAL A 343 4.75 -2.78 11.50
CA VAL A 343 3.91 -3.58 12.39
C VAL A 343 2.71 -4.06 11.58
N GLU A 344 2.66 -5.37 11.36
CA GLU A 344 1.50 -6.04 10.74
C GLU A 344 0.57 -6.52 11.86
N PHE A 345 -0.72 -6.21 11.74
CA PHE A 345 -1.74 -6.58 12.70
C PHE A 345 -2.91 -7.29 11.99
N GLY A 346 -2.96 -8.62 12.15
CA GLY A 346 -3.96 -9.53 11.56
C GLY A 346 -4.98 -10.10 12.55
N GLY A 347 -5.07 -9.54 13.76
CA GLY A 347 -5.96 -10.02 14.82
C GLY A 347 -5.47 -11.28 15.54
N PHE A 348 -6.29 -11.81 16.46
CA PHE A 348 -6.01 -13.09 17.15
C PHE A 348 -7.28 -13.94 17.36
N ASN A 349 -7.11 -15.28 17.33
CA ASN A 349 -8.15 -16.21 17.76
C ASN A 349 -8.03 -16.47 19.28
N GLY A 350 -8.90 -15.85 20.06
CA GLY A 350 -8.87 -15.97 21.52
C GLY A 350 -9.08 -17.39 22.05
N GLU A 351 -9.74 -18.29 21.32
CA GLU A 351 -9.90 -19.69 21.73
C GLU A 351 -8.61 -20.48 21.55
N GLU A 352 -7.92 -20.30 20.43
CA GLU A 352 -6.67 -21.01 20.17
C GLU A 352 -5.51 -20.48 21.02
N VAL A 353 -5.48 -19.18 21.30
CA VAL A 353 -4.54 -18.61 22.28
C VAL A 353 -4.79 -19.21 23.67
N ARG A 354 -6.06 -19.28 24.10
CA ARG A 354 -6.42 -19.92 25.37
C ARG A 354 -6.03 -21.40 25.40
N ARG A 355 -6.29 -22.13 24.32
CA ARG A 355 -5.93 -23.55 24.19
C ARG A 355 -4.40 -23.75 24.25
N ALA A 356 -3.64 -22.98 23.47
CA ALA A 356 -2.18 -23.03 23.48
C ALA A 356 -1.59 -22.69 24.87
N PHE A 357 -2.23 -21.77 25.60
CA PHE A 357 -1.82 -21.43 26.96
C PHE A 357 -2.16 -22.53 27.97
N GLN A 358 -3.32 -23.18 27.82
CA GLN A 358 -3.71 -24.35 28.62
C GLN A 358 -2.79 -25.55 28.35
N ASP A 359 -2.40 -25.77 27.10
CA ASP A 359 -1.49 -26.84 26.69
C ASP A 359 -0.05 -26.63 27.18
N LYS A 360 0.34 -25.38 27.45
CA LYS A 360 1.64 -25.00 28.03
C LYS A 360 1.66 -24.95 29.56
N LYS A 361 0.53 -25.14 30.25
CA LYS A 361 0.57 -25.31 31.71
C LYS A 361 1.39 -26.57 32.02
N PRO A 362 2.32 -26.53 32.99
CA PRO A 362 2.99 -27.74 33.46
C PRO A 362 1.91 -28.76 33.78
N ARG A 363 1.99 -29.95 33.17
CA ARG A 363 1.22 -31.07 33.69
C ARG A 363 1.77 -31.30 35.09
N ASP A 364 0.93 -31.07 36.10
CA ASP A 364 1.26 -31.37 37.48
C ASP A 364 1.90 -32.77 37.49
N THR A 365 3.14 -32.79 37.95
CA THR A 365 3.95 -33.99 38.01
C THR A 365 3.19 -34.92 38.94
N LEU A 366 2.67 -36.03 38.40
CA LEU A 366 2.07 -37.09 39.18
C LEU A 366 3.06 -37.46 40.29
N GLU A 367 2.67 -37.20 41.53
CA GLU A 367 3.34 -37.72 42.72
C GLU A 367 3.40 -39.25 42.59
N ILE A 368 4.62 -39.80 42.68
CA ILE A 368 4.88 -41.23 42.94
C ILE A 368 5.15 -41.38 44.42
#